data_AF-A0A447U6I0-F1
#
_entry.id   AF-A0A447U6I0-F1
#
_cell.length_a   1.000
_cell.length_b   1.000
_cell.length_c   1.000
_cell.angle_alpha   90.00
_cell.angle_beta   90.00
_cell.angle_gamma   90.00
#
_symmetry.space_group_name_H-M   'P 1'
#
loop_
_entity.id
_entity.type
_entity.pdbx_description
1 polymer ?
#
loop_
_entity_poly.entity_id
_entity_poly.type
_entity_poly.pdbx_seq_one_letter_code
_entity_poly.pdbx_strand_id
1 'polypeptide(L)' 'MLCESPPADGYNFAVGEVAHIAYLGDLSIYHVRLKSGQMISAQTAECAPLPERVTDLGR' A
#
# COMPACT_ATOMS: atom_id res chain seq x y z
N MET A 1 6.60 3.17 -2.72
CA MET A 1 6.45 2.75 -4.12
C MET A 1 5.45 1.60 -4.15
N LEU A 2 4.38 1.71 -4.95
CA LEU A 2 3.39 0.63 -5.14
C LEU A 2 3.83 -0.21 -6.35
N CYS A 3 3.74 -1.53 -6.25
CA CYS A 3 4.11 -2.43 -7.35
C CYS A 3 2.95 -2.55 -8.35
N GLU A 4 3.23 -2.41 -9.63
CA GLU A 4 2.23 -2.56 -10.71
C GLU A 4 2.10 -4.03 -11.18
N SER A 5 3.13 -4.84 -10.97
CA SER A 5 3.15 -6.26 -11.32
C SER A 5 2.85 -7.14 -10.09
N PRO A 6 2.11 -8.26 -10.26
CA PRO A 6 2.00 -9.28 -9.23
C PRO A 6 3.38 -9.77 -8.75
N PRO A 7 3.54 -10.20 -7.49
CA PRO A 7 4.78 -10.77 -6.98
C PRO A 7 5.24 -11.99 -7.80
N ALA A 8 6.55 -12.18 -7.95
CA ALA A 8 7.15 -13.22 -8.79
C ALA A 8 6.64 -14.64 -8.49
N ASP A 9 6.39 -14.94 -7.21
CA ASP A 9 5.91 -16.26 -6.77
C ASP A 9 4.37 -16.32 -6.62
N GLY A 10 3.65 -15.24 -6.90
CA GLY A 10 2.18 -15.20 -6.83
C GLY A 10 1.59 -15.42 -5.44
N TYR A 11 2.39 -15.40 -4.38
CA TYR A 11 1.90 -15.53 -3.02
C TYR A 11 1.49 -14.19 -2.42
N ASN A 12 0.51 -14.24 -1.51
CA ASN A 12 0.08 -13.11 -0.68
C ASN A 12 -0.42 -11.88 -1.47
N PHE A 13 -0.97 -12.09 -2.68
CA PHE A 13 -1.67 -11.05 -3.43
C PHE A 13 -3.08 -11.48 -3.79
N ALA A 14 -3.97 -10.50 -3.97
CA ALA A 14 -5.32 -10.70 -4.46
C ALA A 14 -5.73 -9.52 -5.35
N VAL A 15 -6.67 -9.76 -6.25
CA VAL A 15 -7.24 -8.74 -7.15
C VAL A 15 -8.74 -8.68 -6.93
N GLY A 16 -9.26 -7.46 -6.81
CA GLY A 16 -10.69 -7.21 -6.63
C GLY A 16 -11.06 -5.77 -6.98
N GLU A 17 -12.33 -5.45 -6.82
CA GLU A 17 -12.90 -4.12 -7.10
C GLU A 17 -12.91 -3.28 -5.82
N VAL A 18 -12.49 -2.01 -5.91
CA VAL A 18 -12.56 -1.08 -4.77
C VAL A 18 -14.01 -0.61 -4.61
N ALA A 19 -14.66 -1.05 -3.54
CA ALA A 19 -16.04 -0.67 -3.22
C ALA A 19 -16.11 0.67 -2.47
N HIS A 20 -15.15 0.91 -1.56
CA HIS A 20 -15.07 2.15 -0.77
C HIS A 20 -13.62 2.55 -0.54
N ILE A 21 -13.40 3.87 -0.48
CA ILE A 21 -12.14 4.47 -0.07
C ILE A 21 -12.42 5.38 1.13
N ALA A 22 -11.59 5.26 2.16
CA ALA A 22 -11.62 6.12 3.34
C ALA A 22 -10.23 6.66 3.62
N TYR A 23 -10.19 7.86 4.19
CA TYR A 23 -8.96 8.55 4.56
C TYR A 23 -8.97 8.80 6.06
N LEU A 24 -7.86 8.47 6.73
CA LEU A 24 -7.67 8.72 8.15
C LEU A 24 -6.26 9.26 8.38
N GLY A 25 -6.14 10.59 8.42
CA GLY A 25 -4.82 11.23 8.51
C GLY A 25 -3.96 10.93 7.29
N ASP A 26 -2.82 10.28 7.53
CA ASP A 26 -1.84 9.80 6.54
C ASP A 26 -2.12 8.38 6.02
N LEU A 27 -3.23 7.77 6.45
CA LEU A 27 -3.68 6.47 5.98
C LEU A 27 -4.71 6.60 4.86
N SER A 28 -4.45 5.91 3.77
CA SER A 28 -5.45 5.58 2.75
C SER A 28 -5.93 4.14 2.96
N ILE A 29 -7.24 3.97 3.14
CA ILE A 29 -7.89 2.67 3.42
C ILE A 29 -8.81 2.31 2.25
N TYR A 30 -8.62 1.12 1.70
CA TYR A 30 -9.37 0.57 0.57
C TYR A 30 -10.17 -0.65 1.01
N HIS A 31 -11.49 -0.62 0.82
CA HIS A 31 -12.35 -1.79 0.96
C HIS A 31 -12.51 -2.45 -0.41
N VAL A 32 -11.92 -3.62 -0.58
CA VAL A 32 -11.84 -4.35 -1.85
C VAL A 32 -12.74 -5.57 -1.81
N ARG A 33 -13.65 -5.67 -2.78
CA ARG A 33 -14.46 -6.86 -3.00
C ARG A 33 -13.72 -7.81 -3.93
N LEU A 34 -13.36 -8.99 -3.43
CA LEU A 34 -12.78 -10.06 -4.24
C LEU A 34 -13.84 -10.68 -5.16
N LYS A 35 -13.39 -11.41 -6.20
CA LYS A 35 -14.28 -12.17 -7.09
C LYS A 35 -15.18 -13.18 -6.36
N SER A 36 -14.74 -13.67 -5.20
CA SER A 36 -15.53 -14.54 -4.32
C SER A 36 -16.69 -13.84 -3.62
N GLY A 37 -16.77 -12.51 -3.70
CA GLY A 37 -17.72 -11.68 -2.95
C GLY A 37 -17.21 -11.28 -1.57
N GLN A 38 -16.13 -11.88 -1.07
CA GLN A 38 -15.49 -11.51 0.19
C GLN A 38 -14.99 -10.07 0.15
N MET A 39 -15.23 -9.32 1.23
CA MET A 39 -14.66 -7.99 1.44
C MET A 39 -13.36 -8.10 2.22
N ILE A 40 -12.31 -7.43 1.73
CA ILE A 40 -11.02 -7.30 2.42
C ILE A 40 -10.64 -5.82 2.53
N SER A 41 -9.82 -5.47 3.50
CA SER A 41 -9.32 -4.10 3.66
C SER A 41 -7.81 -4.05 3.41
N ALA A 42 -7.38 -3.11 2.57
CA ALA A 42 -5.98 -2.77 2.35
C ALA A 42 -5.71 -1.36 2.88
N GLN A 43 -4.56 -1.16 3.52
CA GLN A 43 -4.18 0.11 4.12
C GLN A 43 -2.79 0.47 3.63
N THR A 44 -2.61 1.72 3.20
CA THR A 44 -1.29 2.26 2.89
C THR A 44 -1.08 3.54 3.69
N ALA A 45 0.08 3.65 4.32
CA ALA A 45 0.53 4.87 4.95
C ALA A 45 1.37 5.65 3.95
N GLU A 46 1.17 6.96 3.90
CA GLU A 46 2.07 7.87 3.20
C GLU A 46 3.46 7.73 3.84
N CYS A 47 4.40 7.08 3.14
CA CYS A 47 5.77 6.99 3.61
C CYS A 47 6.38 8.39 3.51
N ALA A 48 6.48 9.09 4.64
CA ALA A 48 7.16 10.38 4.71
C ALA A 48 8.55 10.28 4.06
N PRO A 49 9.01 11.30 3.32
CA PRO A 49 10.36 11.28 2.75
C PRO A 49 11.34 10.96 3.87
N LEU A 50 12.24 10.00 3.62
CA LEU A 50 13.35 9.74 4.54
C LEU A 50 14.04 11.09 4.78
N PRO A 51 14.28 11.52 6.03
CA PRO A 51 15.18 12.64 6.25
C PRO A 51 16.47 12.27 5.51
N GLU A 52 16.91 13.17 4.64
CA GLU A 52 18.18 13.03 3.95
C GLU A 52 19.21 12.59 4.99
N ARG A 53 19.79 11.40 4.78
CA ARG A 53 20.97 11.04 5.54
C ARG A 53 21.95 12.16 5.22
N VAL A 54 22.24 13.01 6.21
CA VAL A 54 23.41 13.89 6.16
C VAL A 54 24.56 12.97 5.80
N THR A 55 24.92 13.02 4.52
CA THR A 55 26.07 12.31 4.00
C THR A 55 27.24 13.01 4.64
N ASP A 56 27.90 12.29 5.54
CA ASP A 56 29.34 12.33 5.70
C ASP A 56 29.96 13.74 5.57
N LEU A 57 29.64 14.65 6.50
CA LEU A 57 30.45 15.85 6.68
C LEU A 57 31.64 15.45 7.53
N GLY A 58 32.69 15.01 6.84
CA GLY A 58 33.89 14.43 7.42
C GLY A 58 34.43 15.19 8.64
N ARG A 59 34.67 14.42 9.71
CA ARG A 59 35.77 14.59 10.67
C ARG A 59 36.19 13.22 11.19
#